data_AF-A0A3M1R069-F1
#
_entry.id   AF-A0A3M1R069-F1
#
_cell.length_a   1.000
_cell.length_b   1.000
_cell.length_c   1.000
_cell.angle_alpha   90.00
_cell.angle_beta   90.00
_cell.angle_gamma   90.00
#
_symmetry.space_group_name_H-M   'P 1'
#
loop_
_entity.id
_entity.type
_entity.pdbx_description
1 polymer ?
#
loop_
_entity_poly.entity_id
_entity_poly.type
_entity_poly.pdbx_seq_one_letter_code
_entity_poly.pdbx_strand_id
1 'polypeptide(L)' 'SESLTSEVDKSGRICIPKRLRDYAQIEGEVMVVGLYERLELWSPVLWTQYLSRIEEVHETELNKILNIL' A
#
# COMPACT_ATOMS: atom_id res chain seq x y z
N SER A 1 6.93 7.94 10.25
CA SER A 1 7.77 6.74 10.15
C SER A 1 7.81 6.08 11.51
N GLU A 2 6.84 5.22 11.78
CA GLU A 2 6.82 4.40 13.00
C GLU A 2 7.09 2.95 12.62
N SER A 3 7.84 2.25 13.47
CA SER A 3 8.14 0.84 13.31
C SER A 3 7.89 0.12 14.64
N LEU A 4 7.27 -1.05 14.57
CA LEU A 4 7.12 -1.95 15.70
C LEU A 4 7.60 -3.34 15.26
N THR A 5 8.37 -3.99 16.14
CA THR A 5 8.70 -5.42 15.97
C THR A 5 7.52 -6.26 16.45
N SER A 6 7.05 -7.19 15.62
CA SER A 6 6.08 -8.21 15.98
C SER A 6 6.64 -9.59 15.67
N GLU A 7 6.33 -10.56 16.50
CA GLU A 7 6.62 -11.96 16.23
C GLU A 7 5.55 -12.56 15.31
N VAL A 8 5.95 -13.58 14.56
CA VAL A 8 5.06 -14.43 13.76
C VAL A 8 4.68 -15.62 14.62
N ASP A 9 3.38 -15.87 14.77
CA ASP A 9 2.92 -17.04 15.53
C ASP A 9 3.17 -18.36 14.77
N LYS A 10 2.95 -19.50 15.44
CA LYS A 10 3.15 -20.83 14.84
C LYS A 10 2.27 -21.11 13.62
N SER A 11 1.21 -20.33 13.42
CA SER A 11 0.30 -20.43 12.28
C SER A 11 0.62 -19.40 11.18
N GLY A 12 1.72 -18.67 11.29
CA GLY A 12 2.15 -17.68 10.30
C GLY A 12 1.42 -16.33 10.41
N ARG A 13 0.71 -16.04 11.51
CA ARG A 13 -0.03 -14.79 11.70
C ARG A 13 0.84 -13.73 12.37
N ILE A 14 0.61 -12.47 12.00
CA ILE A 14 1.26 -11.30 12.59
C ILE A 14 0.19 -10.41 13.22
N CYS A 15 0.40 -10.02 14.48
CA CYS A 15 -0.49 -9.09 15.16
C CYS A 15 -0.15 -7.65 14.79
N ILE A 16 -1.08 -6.97 14.10
CA ILE A 16 -0.91 -5.55 13.75
C ILE A 16 -1.55 -4.69 14.85
N PRO A 17 -0.78 -3.83 15.52
CA PRO A 17 -1.30 -2.90 16.52
C PRO A 17 -2.44 -2.07 15.97
N LYS A 18 -3.48 -1.84 16.81
CA LYS A 18 -4.66 -1.05 16.41
C LYS A 18 -4.29 0.30 15.81
N ARG A 19 -3.33 1.01 16.40
CA ARG A 19 -2.87 2.32 15.90
C ARG A 19 -2.36 2.26 14.45
N LEU A 20 -1.61 1.22 14.08
CA LEU A 20 -1.11 1.06 12.70
C LEU A 20 -2.23 0.67 11.73
N ARG A 21 -3.20 -0.14 12.18
CA ARG A 21 -4.42 -0.44 11.41
C ARG A 21 -5.27 0.81 11.18
N ASP A 22 -5.43 1.63 12.21
CA ASP A 22 -6.18 2.88 12.15
C ASP A 22 -5.49 3.88 11.20
N TYR A 23 -4.15 3.99 11.27
CA TYR A 23 -3.36 4.79 10.32
C TYR A 23 -3.54 4.33 8.87
N ALA A 24 -3.50 3.02 8.63
CA ALA A 24 -3.66 2.43 7.30
C ALA A 24 -5.13 2.30 6.86
N GLN A 25 -6.10 2.69 7.71
CA GLN A 25 -7.54 2.57 7.48
C GLN A 25 -7.98 1.13 7.12
N ILE A 26 -7.44 0.15 7.85
CA ILE A 26 -7.76 -1.27 7.69
C ILE A 26 -8.75 -1.70 8.78
N GLU A 27 -10.02 -1.88 8.40
CA GLU A 27 -11.10 -2.22 9.34
C GLU A 27 -11.52 -3.70 9.29
N GLY A 28 -11.20 -4.43 8.22
CA GLY A 28 -11.53 -5.85 8.10
C GLY A 28 -10.75 -6.55 6.99
N GLU A 29 -10.92 -6.08 5.76
CA GLU A 29 -10.15 -6.58 4.62
C GLU A 29 -8.81 -5.86 4.49
N VAL A 30 -7.78 -6.61 4.11
CA VAL A 30 -6.44 -6.09 3.86
C VAL A 30 -5.93 -6.64 2.54
N MET A 31 -5.34 -5.77 1.73
CA MET A 31 -4.59 -6.17 0.55
C MET A 31 -3.11 -6.27 0.91
N VAL A 32 -2.47 -7.37 0.52
CA VAL A 32 -1.04 -7.58 0.69
C VAL A 32 -0.36 -7.40 -0.66
N VAL A 33 0.57 -6.46 -0.74
CA VAL A 33 1.34 -6.17 -1.96
C VAL A 33 2.80 -6.54 -1.70
N GLY A 34 3.35 -7.43 -2.53
CA GLY A 34 4.76 -7.81 -2.46
C GLY A 34 5.63 -6.87 -3.27
N LEU A 35 6.67 -6.32 -2.64
CA LEU A 35 7.69 -5.47 -3.27
C LEU A 35 9.09 -5.98 -2.92
N TYR A 36 9.63 -6.87 -3.75
CA TYR A 36 10.98 -7.44 -3.64
C TYR A 36 11.36 -7.89 -2.22
N GLU A 37 11.89 -6.99 -1.41
CA GLU A 37 12.38 -7.23 -0.05
C GLU A 37 11.37 -6.93 1.06
N ARG A 38 10.19 -6.38 0.74
CA ARG A 38 9.15 -6.03 1.71
C ARG A 38 7.75 -6.40 1.26
N LEU A 39 6.86 -6.52 2.24
CA LEU A 39 5.42 -6.59 2.03
C LEU A 39 4.80 -5.28 2.49
N GLU A 40 3.84 -4.78 1.73
CA GLU A 40 3.03 -3.63 2.10
C GLU A 40 1.59 -4.09 2.36
N LEU A 41 0.98 -3.49 3.38
CA LEU A 41 -0.39 -3.75 3.76
C LEU A 41 -1.22 -2.52 3.46
N TRP A 42 -2.26 -2.72 2.66
CA TRP A 42 -3.10 -1.64 2.17
C TRP A 42 -4.56 -1.89 2.50
N SER A 43 -5.28 -0.82 2.81
CA SER A 43 -6.73 -0.82 2.70
C SER A 43 -7.11 -0.96 1.22
N PRO A 44 -8.00 -1.89 0.84
CA PRO A 44 -8.41 -2.07 -0.55
C PRO A 44 -8.91 -0.77 -1.20
N VAL A 45 -9.66 0.04 -0.45
CA VAL A 45 -10.20 1.32 -0.92
C VAL A 45 -9.07 2.31 -1.21
N LEU A 46 -8.13 2.47 -0.27
CA LEU A 46 -7.00 3.38 -0.45
C LEU A 46 -6.08 2.92 -1.59
N TRP A 47 -5.91 1.61 -1.76
CA TRP A 47 -5.14 1.06 -2.86
C TRP A 47 -5.75 1.39 -4.22
N THR A 48 -7.07 1.19 -4.39
CA THR A 48 -7.76 1.57 -5.62
C THR A 48 -7.60 3.06 -5.92
N GLN A 49 -7.78 3.93 -4.92
CA GLN A 49 -7.60 5.38 -5.10
C GLN A 49 -6.15 5.74 -5.49
N TYR A 50 -5.18 5.06 -4.88
CA TYR A 50 -3.76 5.24 -5.19
C TYR A 50 -3.45 4.84 -6.64
N LEU A 51 -3.94 3.68 -7.09
CA LEU A 51 -3.76 3.24 -8.48
C LEU A 51 -4.38 4.21 -9.48
N SER A 52 -5.62 4.64 -9.27
CA SER A 52 -6.28 5.60 -10.17
C SER A 52 -5.50 6.91 -10.28
N ARG A 53 -4.98 7.42 -9.14
CA ARG A 53 -4.16 8.63 -9.13
C ARG A 53 -2.84 8.44 -9.88
N ILE A 54 -2.22 7.27 -9.77
CA ILE A 54 -0.99 6.96 -10.50
C ILE A 54 -1.24 6.89 -11.99
N GLU A 55 -2.33 6.26 -12.42
CA GLU A 55 -2.70 6.18 -13.83
C GLU A 55 -2.87 7.56 -14.46
N GLU A 56 -3.59 8.47 -13.79
CA GLU A 56 -3.76 9.87 -14.24
C GLU A 56 -2.42 10.63 -14.35
N VAL A 57 -1.54 10.46 -13.36
CA VAL A 57 -0.21 11.09 -13.37
C VAL A 57 0.65 10.53 -14.50
N HIS A 58 0.67 9.21 -14.67
CA HIS A 58 1.45 8.56 -15.74
C HIS A 58 0.99 9.02 -17.13
N GLU A 59 -0.32 9.12 -17.36
CA GLU A 59 -0.86 9.64 -18.61
C GLU A 59 -0.40 11.09 -18.86
N THR A 60 -0.43 11.92 -17.82
CA THR A 60 0.02 13.31 -17.90
C THR A 60 1.52 13.42 -18.22
N GLU A 61 2.37 12.63 -17.58
CA GLU A 61 3.82 12.64 -17.81
C GLU A 61 4.20 12.09 -19.20
N LEU A 62 3.52 11.03 -19.66
CA LEU A 62 3.72 10.51 -21.02
C LEU A 62 3.36 11.55 -22.08
N ASN A 63 2.24 12.25 -21.89
CA ASN A 63 1.82 13.32 -22.80
C ASN A 63 2.82 14.49 -22.84
N LYS A 64 3.48 14.82 -21.72
CA LYS A 64 4.55 15.83 -21.71
C LYS A 64 5.76 15.40 -22.54
N ILE A 65 6.20 14.15 -22.40
CA ILE A 65 7.34 13.62 -23.17
C ILE A 65 7.01 13.61 -24.67
N LEU A 66 5.81 13.15 -25.04
CA LEU A 66 5.33 13.13 -26.42
C LEU A 66 5.26 14.52 -27.06
N ASN A 67 4.93 15.56 -26.30
CA ASN A 67 4.86 16.93 -26.83
C ASN A 67 6.22 17.62 -26.98
N ILE A 68 7.31 17.00 -26.51
CA ILE A 68 8.69 17.54 -26.63
C ILE A 68 9.47 16.82 -27.74
N LEU A 69 9.00 15.65 -28.17
CA LEU A 69 9.51 14.91 -29.33
C LEU A 69 8.81 15.36 -30.62
#